data_AF-A0A357VDE8-F1
#
_entry.id   AF-A0A357VDE8-F1
#
_cell.length_a   1.000
_cell.length_b   1.000
_cell.length_c   1.000
_cell.angle_alpha   90.00
_cell.angle_beta   90.00
_cell.angle_gamma   90.00
#
_symmetry.space_group_name_H-M   'P 1'
#
loop_
_entity.id
_entity.type
_entity.pdbx_description
1 polymer ?
#
loop_
_entity_poly.entity_id
_entity_poly.type
_entity_poly.pdbx_seq_one_letter_code
_entity_poly.pdbx_strand_id
1 'polypeptide(L)'
;MAERQIRLIVNGQQVTATVEADTTLLRFLRDTLRLTGTKEGCGQGECGACTVLVNGQAVNSCLIPAAAVDGCEVVTIEGLAQNGGLDPLQQAFIDEGAIQCGFCTPGAIMSAKALLMANPKPSEEEIREALSGNLCRCTGYQKMVRAVQLASGQLPPRELKPSSCGHSVIGHKVRRRDAVDKATGRAAYADDLFLPNMLYGMALRSAYPHALIKGIDTSAAEKVPGVVAVLTAKDVPGINRYGLVYLDQRVLADDKVRCLGDAVALVVAESERAAEEALGLIRVDYEELPGVFSAEEALKPGAPLVHEKGNLVQHTKVRKGDIAAGFSQSEVVVENIFRTQCVEHAYLEPECSVAAVDHQGNLTVWTSTQYVFRDRRQIAPVLGLPVNKVRVVQMTTGGGFGGKDDITTEILAGLAALKTGRPVKVRFTREESMRATTKRHPMVIKARLGANREGKLLALEGEVYADTGAYVSLGVYVVKKAGLHLSGPYYIPNIKVDTYTVYTNNPPSGAMRGFGVVQAPFVHESLMDLLAQKLQRDPWEIRYKNALEPGLSTGTGHVLKHGVGIKACLEEVKKYLEAHPL
;
A
#
# COMPACT_ATOMS: atom_id res chain seq x y z
N MET A 1 24.25 -25.48 -13.13
CA MET A 1 23.34 -25.50 -14.30
C MET A 1 24.09 -24.94 -15.50
N ALA A 2 23.59 -25.06 -16.73
CA ALA A 2 24.31 -24.57 -17.91
C ALA A 2 24.25 -23.03 -17.96
N GLU A 3 25.40 -22.39 -17.81
CA GLU A 3 25.60 -20.98 -18.11
C GLU A 3 25.67 -20.77 -19.62
N ARG A 4 25.16 -19.63 -20.11
CA ARG A 4 25.21 -19.27 -21.53
C ARG A 4 25.77 -17.86 -21.68
N GLN A 5 26.71 -17.71 -22.61
CA GLN A 5 27.17 -16.40 -23.05
C GLN A 5 26.13 -15.80 -24.01
N ILE A 6 25.74 -14.55 -23.75
CA ILE A 6 24.80 -13.76 -24.56
C ILE A 6 25.47 -12.48 -25.05
N ARG A 7 25.03 -11.98 -26.20
CA ARG A 7 25.49 -10.72 -26.81
C ARG A 7 24.29 -9.85 -27.16
N LEU A 8 24.19 -8.65 -26.59
CA LEU A 8 23.06 -7.74 -26.75
C LEU A 8 23.54 -6.34 -27.19
N ILE A 9 22.64 -5.55 -27.76
CA ILE A 9 22.81 -4.09 -27.85
C ILE A 9 21.85 -3.46 -26.84
N VAL A 10 22.37 -2.93 -25.73
CA VAL A 10 21.54 -2.33 -24.67
C VAL A 10 21.73 -0.82 -24.68
N ASN A 11 20.64 -0.07 -24.92
CA ASN A 11 20.66 1.39 -25.05
C ASN A 11 21.75 1.89 -26.04
N GLY A 12 21.93 1.17 -27.16
CA GLY A 12 22.95 1.48 -28.18
C GLY A 12 24.39 1.01 -27.86
N GLN A 13 24.63 0.37 -26.71
CA GLN A 13 25.94 -0.17 -26.34
C GLN A 13 25.99 -1.69 -26.48
N GLN A 14 27.08 -2.23 -27.03
CA GLN A 14 27.27 -3.69 -27.08
C GLN A 14 27.60 -4.24 -25.68
N VAL A 15 26.88 -5.28 -25.29
CA VAL A 15 27.04 -5.96 -23.99
C VAL A 15 27.26 -7.45 -24.25
N THR A 16 28.31 -8.02 -23.66
CA THR A 16 28.52 -9.47 -23.62
C THR A 16 28.55 -9.90 -22.17
N ALA A 17 27.76 -10.91 -21.82
CA ALA A 17 27.69 -11.43 -20.46
C ALA A 17 27.41 -12.93 -20.44
N THR A 18 27.81 -13.60 -19.36
CA THR A 18 27.40 -14.97 -19.07
C THR A 18 26.23 -14.93 -18.10
N VAL A 19 25.15 -15.62 -18.43
CA VAL A 19 23.92 -15.68 -17.63
C VAL A 19 23.51 -17.12 -17.37
N GLU A 20 22.85 -17.37 -16.24
CA GLU A 20 22.17 -18.64 -16.01
C GLU A 20 20.92 -18.74 -16.90
N ALA A 21 20.53 -19.97 -17.26
CA ALA A 21 19.44 -20.21 -18.22
C ALA A 21 18.08 -19.63 -17.78
N ASP A 22 17.83 -19.53 -16.49
CA ASP A 22 16.61 -19.03 -15.85
C ASP A 22 16.70 -17.55 -15.42
N THR A 23 17.84 -16.89 -15.62
CA THR A 23 17.96 -15.45 -15.34
C THR A 23 17.01 -14.67 -16.26
N THR A 24 16.04 -13.96 -15.68
CA THR A 24 15.13 -13.10 -16.45
C THR A 24 15.85 -11.86 -16.99
N LEU A 25 15.35 -11.29 -18.08
CA LEU A 25 15.86 -10.06 -18.66
C LEU A 25 15.80 -8.91 -17.64
N LEU A 26 14.75 -8.86 -16.82
CA LEU A 26 14.64 -7.89 -15.73
C LEU A 26 15.84 -7.98 -14.77
N ARG A 27 16.17 -9.19 -14.32
CA ARG A 27 17.27 -9.42 -13.37
C ARG A 27 18.61 -9.15 -14.00
N PHE A 28 18.81 -9.56 -15.24
CA PHE A 28 20.02 -9.21 -15.98
C PHE A 28 20.22 -7.69 -16.09
N LEU A 29 19.18 -6.93 -16.47
CA LEU A 29 19.24 -5.48 -16.57
C LEU A 29 19.54 -4.80 -15.23
N ARG A 30 18.86 -5.21 -14.16
CA ARG A 30 18.98 -4.59 -12.82
C ARG A 30 20.22 -5.03 -12.06
N ASP A 31 20.45 -6.33 -11.97
CA ASP A 31 21.43 -6.92 -11.07
C ASP A 31 22.82 -7.04 -11.72
N THR A 32 22.89 -7.19 -13.05
CA THR A 32 24.16 -7.24 -13.78
C THR A 32 24.53 -5.86 -14.33
N LEU A 33 23.62 -5.22 -15.08
CA LEU A 33 23.93 -3.96 -15.77
C LEU A 33 23.64 -2.70 -14.94
N ARG A 34 23.02 -2.83 -13.76
CA ARG A 34 22.64 -1.71 -12.88
C ARG A 34 21.68 -0.70 -13.54
N LEU A 35 20.92 -1.13 -14.55
CA LEU A 35 19.85 -0.37 -15.19
C LEU A 35 18.56 -0.52 -14.37
N THR A 36 18.53 0.19 -13.24
CA THR A 36 17.45 0.07 -12.24
C THR A 36 16.20 0.85 -12.61
N GLY A 37 16.18 1.60 -13.72
CA GLY A 37 15.01 2.30 -14.23
C GLY A 37 13.88 1.33 -14.60
N THR A 38 14.23 0.12 -15.03
CA THR A 38 13.28 -1.00 -15.17
C THR A 38 12.91 -1.53 -13.78
N LYS A 39 11.64 -1.39 -13.39
CA LYS A 39 11.19 -1.65 -12.00
C LYS A 39 10.56 -3.04 -11.84
N GLU A 40 10.87 -3.71 -10.74
CA GLU A 40 10.21 -4.96 -10.36
C GLU A 40 9.00 -4.69 -9.45
N GLY A 41 7.79 -4.92 -9.97
CA GLY A 41 6.55 -4.73 -9.22
C GLY A 41 5.88 -6.04 -8.81
N CYS A 42 5.23 -6.71 -9.76
CA CYS A 42 4.56 -7.99 -9.51
C CYS A 42 5.47 -9.21 -9.69
N GLY A 43 6.48 -9.14 -10.57
CA GLY A 43 7.31 -10.29 -10.96
C GLY A 43 6.57 -11.33 -11.81
N GLN A 44 5.34 -11.07 -12.24
CA GLN A 44 4.42 -12.03 -12.87
C GLN A 44 3.82 -11.53 -14.20
N GLY A 45 4.36 -10.45 -14.78
CA GLY A 45 3.87 -9.87 -16.03
C GLY A 45 2.60 -9.01 -15.95
N GLU A 46 1.95 -8.91 -14.78
CA GLU A 46 0.65 -8.23 -14.64
C GLU A 46 0.73 -6.69 -14.58
N CYS A 47 1.82 -6.14 -14.04
CA CYS A 47 1.85 -4.71 -13.68
C CYS A 47 2.48 -3.77 -14.71
N GLY A 48 3.24 -4.31 -15.67
CA GLY A 48 3.97 -3.53 -16.69
C GLY A 48 5.03 -2.55 -16.16
N ALA A 49 5.42 -2.59 -14.87
CA ALA A 49 6.46 -1.71 -14.34
C ALA A 49 7.86 -2.01 -14.92
N CYS A 50 8.04 -3.24 -15.40
CA CYS A 50 9.28 -3.77 -15.96
C CYS A 50 9.35 -3.67 -17.49
N THR A 51 8.44 -2.95 -18.13
CA THR A 51 8.39 -2.89 -19.60
C THR A 51 9.67 -2.29 -20.17
N VAL A 52 10.23 -2.96 -21.18
CA VAL A 52 11.37 -2.53 -21.99
C VAL A 52 11.04 -2.78 -23.46
N LEU A 53 11.82 -2.21 -24.39
CA LEU A 53 11.71 -2.56 -25.81
C LEU A 53 12.73 -3.62 -26.17
N VAL A 54 12.30 -4.69 -26.84
CA VAL A 54 13.17 -5.66 -27.50
C VAL A 54 12.90 -5.57 -28.99
N ASN A 55 13.90 -5.17 -29.78
CA ASN A 55 13.77 -4.89 -31.22
C ASN A 55 12.56 -3.98 -31.54
N GLY A 56 12.33 -2.95 -30.71
CA GLY A 56 11.23 -2.00 -30.86
C GLY A 56 9.88 -2.46 -30.28
N GLN A 57 9.73 -3.71 -29.84
CA GLN A 57 8.48 -4.22 -29.25
C GLN A 57 8.49 -4.11 -27.72
N ALA A 58 7.41 -3.60 -27.13
CA ALA A 58 7.24 -3.55 -25.68
C ALA A 58 7.04 -4.97 -25.10
N VAL A 59 7.88 -5.36 -24.14
CA VAL A 59 7.80 -6.66 -23.46
C VAL A 59 7.94 -6.51 -21.95
N ASN A 60 7.31 -7.40 -21.20
CA ASN A 60 7.49 -7.52 -19.76
C ASN A 60 8.78 -8.30 -19.47
N SER A 61 9.86 -7.59 -19.16
CA SER A 61 11.19 -8.19 -18.95
C SER A 61 11.26 -9.22 -17.80
N CYS A 62 10.30 -9.23 -16.87
CA CYS A 62 10.22 -10.25 -15.83
C CYS A 62 9.81 -11.64 -16.34
N LEU A 63 9.18 -11.75 -17.52
CA LEU A 63 8.73 -13.02 -18.10
C LEU A 63 9.69 -13.58 -19.16
N ILE A 64 10.70 -12.81 -19.57
CA ILE A 64 11.58 -13.16 -20.67
C ILE A 64 12.92 -13.63 -20.12
N PRO A 65 13.39 -14.86 -20.40
CA PRO A 65 14.77 -15.26 -20.08
C PRO A 65 15.78 -14.38 -20.83
N ALA A 66 16.83 -13.90 -20.16
CA ALA A 66 17.87 -13.08 -20.77
C ALA A 66 18.56 -13.82 -21.94
N ALA A 67 18.71 -15.14 -21.84
CA ALA A 67 19.23 -16.00 -22.90
C ALA A 67 18.35 -16.05 -24.17
N ALA A 68 17.06 -15.75 -24.07
CA ALA A 68 16.13 -15.79 -25.19
C ALA A 68 16.24 -14.55 -26.10
N VAL A 69 16.87 -13.47 -25.61
CA VAL A 69 17.03 -12.22 -26.37
C VAL A 69 18.45 -12.02 -26.90
N ASP A 70 19.29 -13.06 -26.86
CA ASP A 70 20.62 -13.08 -27.47
C ASP A 70 20.59 -12.55 -28.93
N GLY A 71 21.48 -11.63 -29.25
CA GLY A 71 21.55 -10.92 -30.53
C GLY A 71 20.58 -9.74 -30.71
N CYS A 72 19.66 -9.49 -29.77
CA CYS A 72 18.65 -8.44 -29.90
C CYS A 72 19.13 -7.06 -29.41
N GLU A 73 18.45 -6.02 -29.87
CA GLU A 73 18.49 -4.68 -29.28
C GLU A 73 17.49 -4.58 -28.13
N VAL A 74 17.95 -4.06 -26.99
CA VAL A 74 17.15 -3.79 -25.80
C VAL A 74 17.23 -2.31 -25.44
N VAL A 75 16.08 -1.64 -25.37
CA VAL A 75 15.99 -0.24 -24.94
C VAL A 75 15.21 -0.16 -23.63
N THR A 76 15.84 0.45 -22.63
CA THR A 76 15.28 0.73 -21.30
C THR A 76 14.91 2.21 -21.18
N ILE A 77 14.33 2.61 -20.05
CA ILE A 77 13.95 4.02 -19.83
C ILE A 77 15.17 4.96 -19.84
N GLU A 78 16.32 4.46 -19.42
CA GLU A 78 17.61 5.15 -19.43
C GLU A 78 18.07 5.48 -20.86
N GLY A 79 17.69 4.67 -21.85
CA GLY A 79 18.05 4.84 -23.26
C GLY A 79 17.25 5.91 -24.01
N LEU A 80 16.15 6.41 -23.43
CA LEU A 80 15.29 7.40 -24.10
C LEU A 80 15.86 8.82 -24.07
N ALA A 81 16.47 9.23 -22.96
CA ALA A 81 17.07 10.55 -22.83
C ALA A 81 18.44 10.55 -23.53
N GLN A 82 18.61 11.39 -24.55
CA GLN A 82 19.83 11.45 -25.36
C GLN A 82 20.37 12.88 -25.42
N ASN A 83 21.70 13.04 -25.48
CA ASN A 83 22.39 14.32 -25.63
C ASN A 83 21.97 15.40 -24.60
N GLY A 84 21.59 14.99 -23.39
CA GLY A 84 21.11 15.89 -22.33
C GLY A 84 19.64 16.33 -22.46
N GLY A 85 18.93 15.91 -23.51
CA GLY A 85 17.50 16.15 -23.72
C GLY A 85 16.62 15.02 -23.21
N LEU A 86 15.41 15.36 -22.73
CA LEU A 86 14.38 14.37 -22.42
C LEU A 86 13.65 13.96 -23.69
N ASP A 87 13.24 12.69 -23.77
CA ASP A 87 12.31 12.23 -24.80
C ASP A 87 10.96 12.98 -24.67
N PRO A 88 10.25 13.29 -25.78
CA PRO A 88 8.96 13.96 -25.73
C PRO A 88 7.94 13.32 -24.77
N LEU A 89 7.92 11.99 -24.64
CA LEU A 89 7.06 11.31 -23.67
C LEU A 89 7.47 11.59 -22.22
N GLN A 90 8.78 11.59 -21.92
CA GLN A 90 9.28 11.94 -20.60
C GLN A 90 8.88 13.37 -20.23
N GLN A 91 9.05 14.32 -21.15
CA GLN A 91 8.67 15.71 -20.95
C GLN A 91 7.14 15.86 -20.78
N ALA A 92 6.35 15.22 -21.63
CA ALA A 92 4.88 15.29 -21.55
C ALA A 92 4.32 14.67 -20.25
N PHE A 93 4.88 13.57 -19.75
CA PHE A 93 4.47 12.98 -18.47
C PHE A 93 4.74 13.92 -17.28
N ILE A 94 5.86 14.63 -17.33
CA ILE A 94 6.21 15.66 -16.34
C ILE A 94 5.22 16.82 -16.43
N ASP A 95 4.99 17.32 -17.63
CA ASP A 95 4.17 18.51 -17.85
C ASP A 95 2.70 18.26 -17.53
N GLU A 96 2.14 17.09 -17.83
CA GLU A 96 0.76 16.76 -17.45
C GLU A 96 0.60 16.36 -15.98
N GLY A 97 1.70 16.25 -15.23
CA GLY A 97 1.68 15.77 -13.85
C GLY A 97 1.18 14.32 -13.77
N ALA A 98 1.52 13.50 -14.77
CA ALA A 98 1.23 12.08 -14.85
C ALA A 98 2.14 11.24 -13.94
N ILE A 99 2.98 11.90 -13.13
CA ILE A 99 3.97 11.29 -12.24
C ILE A 99 3.62 11.63 -10.78
N GLN A 100 3.38 10.59 -9.97
CA GLN A 100 3.20 10.71 -8.53
C GLN A 100 4.30 9.95 -7.77
N CYS A 101 4.05 8.68 -7.39
CA CYS A 101 5.09 7.85 -6.78
C CYS A 101 6.25 7.62 -7.77
N GLY A 102 5.93 7.46 -9.05
CA GLY A 102 6.91 7.31 -10.14
C GLY A 102 7.27 5.86 -10.47
N PHE A 103 6.78 4.87 -9.73
CA PHE A 103 7.24 3.49 -9.85
C PHE A 103 6.82 2.84 -11.18
N CYS A 104 5.59 3.08 -11.65
CA CYS A 104 5.13 2.62 -12.97
C CYS A 104 5.58 3.52 -14.14
N THR A 105 6.12 4.70 -13.84
CA THR A 105 6.36 5.72 -14.87
C THR A 105 7.31 5.23 -15.97
N PRO A 106 8.45 4.57 -15.66
CA PRO A 106 9.30 3.96 -16.67
C PRO A 106 8.54 3.04 -17.62
N GLY A 107 7.88 2.01 -17.10
CA GLY A 107 7.17 1.02 -17.91
C GLY A 107 6.06 1.62 -18.77
N ALA A 108 5.27 2.55 -18.23
CA ALA A 108 4.22 3.24 -18.99
C ALA A 108 4.80 4.11 -20.13
N ILE A 109 5.93 4.78 -19.91
CA ILE A 109 6.63 5.53 -20.97
C ILE A 109 7.16 4.57 -22.04
N MET A 110 7.72 3.41 -21.66
CA MET A 110 8.21 2.43 -22.63
C MET A 110 7.08 1.86 -23.50
N SER A 111 5.93 1.51 -22.92
CA SER A 111 4.76 1.07 -23.69
C SER A 111 4.25 2.16 -24.63
N ALA A 112 4.14 3.40 -24.15
CA ALA A 112 3.74 4.52 -24.99
C ALA A 112 4.76 4.80 -26.11
N LYS A 113 6.06 4.59 -25.86
CA LYS A 113 7.11 4.72 -26.86
C LYS A 113 6.94 3.70 -27.97
N ALA A 114 6.68 2.43 -27.64
CA ALA A 114 6.38 1.40 -28.62
C ALA A 114 5.17 1.77 -29.48
N LEU A 115 4.09 2.25 -28.86
CA LEU A 115 2.90 2.71 -29.58
C LEU A 115 3.24 3.84 -30.56
N LEU A 116 3.92 4.90 -30.11
CA LEU A 116 4.22 6.05 -30.97
C LEU A 116 5.23 5.75 -32.09
N MET A 117 6.07 4.73 -31.92
CA MET A 117 6.92 4.22 -32.99
C MET A 117 6.12 3.49 -34.08
N ALA A 118 5.06 2.76 -33.70
CA ALA A 118 4.19 2.05 -34.64
C ALA A 118 3.12 2.96 -35.28
N ASN A 119 2.53 3.85 -34.49
CA ASN A 119 1.51 4.82 -34.90
C ASN A 119 1.82 6.18 -34.25
N PRO A 120 2.39 7.15 -34.99
CA PRO A 120 2.73 8.47 -34.44
C PRO A 120 1.53 9.33 -34.02
N LYS A 121 0.30 8.99 -34.43
CA LYS A 121 -0.94 9.72 -34.10
C LYS A 121 -2.05 8.74 -33.69
N PRO A 122 -1.90 8.04 -32.56
CA PRO A 122 -2.87 7.05 -32.12
C PRO A 122 -4.11 7.72 -31.56
N SER A 123 -5.26 7.08 -31.76
CA SER A 123 -6.52 7.43 -31.10
C SER A 123 -6.42 7.28 -29.58
N GLU A 124 -7.36 7.88 -28.84
CA GLU A 124 -7.41 7.70 -27.39
C GLU A 124 -7.58 6.23 -26.97
N GLU A 125 -8.35 5.46 -27.74
CA GLU A 125 -8.58 4.03 -27.51
C GLU A 125 -7.29 3.22 -27.66
N GLU A 126 -6.53 3.44 -28.74
CA GLU A 126 -5.22 2.82 -28.93
C GLU A 126 -4.22 3.17 -27.81
N ILE A 127 -4.25 4.41 -27.31
CA ILE A 127 -3.42 4.82 -26.17
C ILE A 127 -3.83 4.08 -24.89
N ARG A 128 -5.13 3.95 -24.63
CA ARG A 128 -5.64 3.22 -23.47
C ARG A 128 -5.30 1.74 -23.55
N GLU A 129 -5.41 1.16 -24.74
CA GLU A 129 -5.05 -0.23 -24.98
C GLU A 129 -3.55 -0.47 -24.76
N ALA A 130 -2.68 0.39 -25.31
CA ALA A 130 -1.23 0.25 -25.11
C ALA A 130 -0.79 0.41 -23.64
N LEU A 131 -1.55 1.16 -22.84
CA LEU A 131 -1.29 1.37 -21.41
C LEU A 131 -2.03 0.38 -20.50
N SER A 132 -2.90 -0.48 -21.04
CA SER A 132 -3.76 -1.38 -20.25
C SER A 132 -2.94 -2.35 -19.38
N GLY A 133 -1.78 -2.79 -19.90
CA GLY A 133 -0.81 -3.61 -19.18
C GLY A 133 0.09 -2.85 -18.19
N ASN A 134 0.01 -1.52 -18.11
CA ASN A 134 0.80 -0.71 -17.17
C ASN A 134 -0.07 -0.19 -16.03
N LEU A 135 -0.21 -1.00 -14.98
CA LEU A 135 -1.01 -0.63 -13.82
C LEU A 135 -0.47 0.64 -13.15
N CYS A 136 -1.37 1.51 -12.71
CA CYS A 136 -1.04 2.71 -11.93
C CYS A 136 -2.01 2.90 -10.75
N ARG A 137 -1.51 2.77 -9.52
CA ARG A 137 -2.32 2.97 -8.31
C ARG A 137 -2.49 4.44 -7.90
N CYS A 138 -1.76 5.37 -8.52
CA CYS A 138 -1.69 6.76 -8.06
C CYS A 138 -2.55 7.74 -8.86
N THR A 139 -2.55 7.65 -10.19
CA THR A 139 -2.95 8.77 -11.06
C THR A 139 -4.35 8.67 -11.65
N GLY A 140 -4.96 7.48 -11.64
CA GLY A 140 -6.24 7.24 -12.31
C GLY A 140 -6.17 7.29 -13.85
N TYR A 141 -4.97 7.10 -14.42
CA TYR A 141 -4.67 6.96 -15.86
C TYR A 141 -4.90 8.18 -16.77
N GLN A 142 -5.91 9.01 -16.52
CA GLN A 142 -6.32 10.09 -17.43
C GLN A 142 -5.18 11.05 -17.80
N LYS A 143 -4.29 11.35 -16.86
CA LYS A 143 -3.12 12.21 -17.12
C LYS A 143 -2.05 11.54 -17.97
N MET A 144 -1.93 10.21 -17.92
CA MET A 144 -0.99 9.45 -18.75
C MET A 144 -1.49 9.44 -20.20
N VAL A 145 -2.78 9.17 -20.42
CA VAL A 145 -3.40 9.23 -21.75
C VAL A 145 -3.16 10.60 -22.39
N ARG A 146 -3.45 11.67 -21.64
CA ARG A 146 -3.22 13.05 -22.08
C ARG A 146 -1.74 13.33 -22.38
N ALA A 147 -0.81 12.80 -21.58
CA ALA A 147 0.62 12.95 -21.82
C ALA A 147 1.07 12.29 -23.14
N VAL A 148 0.52 11.12 -23.48
CA VAL A 148 0.81 10.47 -24.77
C VAL A 148 0.24 11.30 -25.93
N GLN A 149 -0.98 11.80 -25.81
CA GLN A 149 -1.58 12.71 -26.82
C GLN A 149 -0.75 13.98 -27.01
N LEU A 150 -0.28 14.59 -25.91
CA LEU A 150 0.62 15.75 -25.96
C LEU A 150 1.95 15.41 -26.66
N ALA A 151 2.58 14.29 -26.32
CA ALA A 151 3.82 13.85 -26.95
C ALA A 151 3.66 13.54 -28.45
N SER A 152 2.49 13.08 -28.89
CA SER A 152 2.15 12.88 -30.31
C SER A 152 1.79 14.18 -31.06
N GLY A 153 1.75 15.33 -30.37
CA GLY A 153 1.32 16.60 -30.94
C GLY A 153 -0.18 16.72 -31.22
N GLN A 154 -1.01 15.83 -30.65
CA GLN A 154 -2.46 15.82 -30.81
C GLN A 154 -3.18 16.77 -29.84
N LEU A 155 -2.54 17.12 -28.73
CA LEU A 155 -3.05 18.09 -27.77
C LEU A 155 -2.04 19.22 -27.54
N PRO A 156 -2.51 20.46 -27.36
CA PRO A 156 -1.65 21.51 -26.83
C PRO A 156 -1.38 21.27 -25.33
N PRO A 157 -0.29 21.86 -24.78
CA PRO A 157 -0.04 21.86 -23.35
C PRO A 157 -1.25 22.38 -22.58
N ARG A 158 -1.60 21.74 -21.45
CA ARG A 158 -2.74 22.17 -20.64
C ARG A 158 -2.53 23.57 -20.05
N GLU A 159 -3.31 24.54 -20.51
CA GLU A 159 -3.51 25.80 -19.79
C GLU A 159 -4.40 25.57 -18.57
N LEU A 160 -3.93 25.99 -17.40
CA LEU A 160 -4.73 26.05 -16.19
C LEU A 160 -4.85 27.50 -15.76
N LYS A 161 -6.07 27.93 -15.45
CA LYS A 161 -6.28 29.23 -14.83
C LYS A 161 -5.56 29.23 -13.48
N PRO A 162 -4.64 30.17 -13.24
CA PRO A 162 -3.98 30.27 -11.94
C PRO A 162 -5.01 30.50 -10.84
N SER A 163 -4.75 29.97 -9.65
CA SER A 163 -5.53 30.34 -8.46
C SER A 163 -5.46 31.86 -8.26
N SER A 164 -6.54 32.47 -7.81
CA SER A 164 -6.65 33.93 -7.59
C SER A 164 -5.79 34.46 -6.44
N CYS A 165 -4.95 33.62 -5.82
CA CYS A 165 -4.28 33.89 -4.54
C CYS A 165 -3.05 34.82 -4.61
N GLY A 166 -2.80 35.56 -5.68
CA GLY A 166 -1.73 36.56 -5.78
C GLY A 166 -0.28 36.04 -5.62
N HIS A 167 -0.11 34.73 -5.42
CA HIS A 167 1.17 34.04 -5.31
C HIS A 167 1.63 33.52 -6.67
N SER A 168 2.93 33.25 -6.84
CA SER A 168 3.48 32.68 -8.09
C SER A 168 3.54 31.14 -8.09
N VAL A 169 3.34 30.50 -6.93
CA VAL A 169 3.53 29.04 -6.74
C VAL A 169 2.31 28.38 -6.07
N ILE A 170 1.85 28.92 -4.94
CA ILE A 170 0.70 28.36 -4.20
C ILE A 170 -0.55 28.48 -5.06
N GLY A 171 -1.23 27.37 -5.34
CA GLY A 171 -2.41 27.34 -6.22
C GLY A 171 -2.09 27.34 -7.72
N HIS A 172 -0.81 27.19 -8.10
CA HIS A 172 -0.36 27.06 -9.49
C HIS A 172 0.15 25.67 -9.80
N LYS A 173 0.09 25.30 -11.07
CA LYS A 173 0.72 24.07 -11.58
C LYS A 173 2.22 24.31 -11.71
N VAL A 174 2.97 23.73 -10.79
CA VAL A 174 4.43 23.78 -10.79
C VAL A 174 5.02 22.38 -11.01
N ARG A 175 6.19 22.33 -11.66
CA ARG A 175 6.93 21.08 -11.86
C ARG A 175 7.39 20.54 -10.52
N ARG A 176 7.12 19.26 -10.24
CA ARG A 176 7.69 18.60 -9.07
C ARG A 176 9.20 18.39 -9.24
N ARG A 177 9.97 18.62 -8.17
CA ARG A 177 11.44 18.49 -8.19
C ARG A 177 11.91 17.09 -8.59
N ASP A 178 11.18 16.06 -8.17
CA ASP A 178 11.49 14.64 -8.38
C ASP A 178 10.97 14.09 -9.72
N ALA A 179 10.30 14.91 -10.54
CA ALA A 179 9.62 14.42 -11.74
C ALA A 179 10.60 13.92 -12.83
N VAL A 180 11.74 14.59 -12.99
CA VAL A 180 12.75 14.19 -13.99
C VAL A 180 13.33 12.83 -13.67
N ASP A 181 13.75 12.63 -12.42
CA ASP A 181 14.38 11.36 -12.01
C ASP A 181 13.40 10.20 -12.12
N LYS A 182 12.11 10.43 -11.88
CA LYS A 182 11.06 9.43 -12.05
C LYS A 182 10.75 9.14 -13.52
N ALA A 183 10.78 10.14 -14.40
CA ALA A 183 10.57 9.97 -15.83
C ALA A 183 11.76 9.29 -16.54
N THR A 184 12.96 9.43 -15.99
CA THR A 184 14.22 8.92 -16.59
C THR A 184 14.73 7.64 -15.94
N GLY A 185 14.01 7.09 -14.94
CA GLY A 185 14.45 5.90 -14.21
C GLY A 185 15.50 6.14 -13.12
N ARG A 186 16.05 7.37 -12.99
CA ARG A 186 17.07 7.72 -11.99
C ARG A 186 16.58 7.77 -10.55
N ALA A 187 15.27 7.84 -10.32
CA ALA A 187 14.72 7.80 -8.97
C ALA A 187 15.03 6.44 -8.32
N ALA A 188 15.81 6.47 -7.24
CA ALA A 188 16.24 5.29 -6.51
C ALA A 188 15.23 4.91 -5.42
N TYR A 189 14.64 3.72 -5.57
CA TYR A 189 13.84 3.03 -4.56
C TYR A 189 14.73 2.12 -3.72
N ALA A 190 14.23 1.57 -2.61
CA ALA A 190 15.06 0.75 -1.72
C ALA A 190 15.65 -0.48 -2.43
N ASP A 191 14.88 -1.10 -3.32
CA ASP A 191 15.35 -2.25 -4.11
C ASP A 191 16.42 -1.88 -5.17
N ASP A 192 16.54 -0.61 -5.53
CA ASP A 192 17.56 -0.17 -6.49
C ASP A 192 18.94 -0.01 -5.83
N LEU A 193 19.03 -0.13 -4.50
CA LEU A 193 20.28 0.01 -3.77
C LEU A 193 21.10 -1.29 -3.82
N PHE A 194 22.39 -1.13 -4.13
CA PHE A 194 23.39 -2.20 -4.09
C PHE A 194 24.60 -1.71 -3.30
N LEU A 195 24.96 -2.47 -2.26
CA LEU A 195 26.13 -2.22 -1.43
C LEU A 195 27.19 -3.30 -1.66
N PRO A 196 28.49 -3.01 -1.49
CA PRO A 196 29.53 -4.02 -1.60
C PRO A 196 29.29 -5.20 -0.64
N ASN A 197 29.48 -6.43 -1.13
CA ASN A 197 29.32 -7.68 -0.39
C ASN A 197 27.93 -7.90 0.25
N MET A 198 26.90 -7.24 -0.30
CA MET A 198 25.52 -7.33 0.16
C MET A 198 24.96 -8.76 0.07
N LEU A 199 24.19 -9.16 1.07
CA LEU A 199 23.44 -10.41 1.16
C LEU A 199 21.95 -10.17 0.93
N TYR A 200 21.21 -11.27 0.73
CA TYR A 200 19.77 -11.29 0.52
C TYR A 200 19.11 -12.06 1.65
N GLY A 201 18.07 -11.46 2.24
CA GLY A 201 17.29 -12.07 3.32
C GLY A 201 15.87 -12.36 2.90
N MET A 202 15.36 -13.55 3.24
CA MET A 202 13.99 -13.99 2.94
C MET A 202 13.38 -14.72 4.13
N ALA A 203 12.13 -14.39 4.45
CA ALA A 203 11.45 -14.92 5.63
C ALA A 203 10.60 -16.15 5.27
N LEU A 204 10.71 -17.21 6.08
CA LEU A 204 9.74 -18.29 6.07
C LEU A 204 8.46 -17.81 6.75
N ARG A 205 7.33 -17.89 6.04
CA ARG A 205 6.00 -17.52 6.55
C ARG A 205 5.27 -18.73 7.13
N SER A 206 4.39 -18.49 8.10
CA SER A 206 3.62 -19.53 8.77
C SER A 206 2.80 -20.39 7.81
N ALA A 207 2.87 -21.72 7.89
CA ALA A 207 2.01 -22.60 7.07
C ALA A 207 0.52 -22.51 7.46
N TYR A 208 0.22 -22.07 8.68
CA TYR A 208 -1.12 -22.10 9.27
C TYR A 208 -1.58 -20.71 9.76
N PRO A 209 -2.88 -20.42 9.72
CA PRO A 209 -3.42 -19.17 10.25
C PRO A 209 -3.43 -19.13 11.78
N HIS A 210 -3.42 -20.29 12.45
CA HIS A 210 -3.35 -20.40 13.91
C HIS A 210 -2.74 -21.74 14.32
N ALA A 211 -1.59 -21.73 14.98
CA ALA A 211 -0.92 -22.94 15.44
C ALA A 211 0.11 -22.64 16.53
N LEU A 212 0.38 -23.61 17.41
CA LEU A 212 1.56 -23.57 18.27
C LEU A 212 2.78 -24.04 17.49
N ILE A 213 3.93 -23.43 17.76
CA ILE A 213 5.23 -23.89 17.26
C ILE A 213 5.85 -24.79 18.33
N LYS A 214 6.08 -26.06 18.01
CA LYS A 214 6.73 -27.04 18.90
C LYS A 214 8.24 -27.09 18.70
N GLY A 215 8.68 -26.83 17.48
CA GLY A 215 10.09 -26.83 17.12
C GLY A 215 10.32 -26.28 15.72
N ILE A 216 11.55 -25.80 15.48
CA ILE A 216 12.03 -25.33 14.18
C ILE A 216 13.38 -26.01 13.95
N ASP A 217 13.50 -26.76 12.87
CA ASP A 217 14.76 -27.38 12.41
C ASP A 217 15.25 -26.66 11.15
N THR A 218 16.42 -26.01 11.30
CA THR A 218 17.12 -25.24 10.26
C THR A 218 18.31 -25.99 9.68
N SER A 219 18.64 -27.18 10.18
CA SER A 219 19.92 -27.84 9.94
C SER A 219 20.19 -28.21 8.48
N ALA A 220 19.14 -28.46 7.69
CA ALA A 220 19.26 -28.71 6.26
C ALA A 220 19.45 -27.40 5.47
N ALA A 221 18.71 -26.35 5.84
CA ALA A 221 18.79 -25.03 5.22
C ALA A 221 20.18 -24.39 5.41
N GLU A 222 20.79 -24.57 6.58
CA GLU A 222 22.14 -24.06 6.90
C GLU A 222 23.26 -24.66 6.04
N LYS A 223 23.02 -25.83 5.41
CA LYS A 223 24.01 -26.54 4.58
C LYS A 223 23.94 -26.16 3.10
N VAL A 224 22.95 -25.37 2.69
CA VAL A 224 22.81 -24.93 1.29
C VAL A 224 23.97 -24.01 0.92
N PRO A 225 24.70 -24.29 -0.18
CA PRO A 225 25.79 -23.43 -0.63
C PRO A 225 25.33 -21.98 -0.82
N GLY A 226 26.10 -21.04 -0.26
CA GLY A 226 25.78 -19.61 -0.30
C GLY A 226 24.87 -19.12 0.83
N VAL A 227 24.31 -20.01 1.67
CA VAL A 227 23.66 -19.59 2.92
C VAL A 227 24.71 -19.13 3.92
N VAL A 228 24.48 -17.94 4.49
CA VAL A 228 25.36 -17.32 5.50
C VAL A 228 24.80 -17.49 6.90
N ALA A 229 23.48 -17.40 7.05
CA ALA A 229 22.81 -17.62 8.33
C ALA A 229 21.33 -18.01 8.15
N VAL A 230 20.80 -18.78 9.09
CA VAL A 230 19.36 -19.00 9.26
C VAL A 230 19.00 -18.55 10.68
N LEU A 231 18.12 -17.56 10.79
CA LEU A 231 17.78 -16.91 12.05
C LEU A 231 16.39 -17.31 12.50
N THR A 232 16.24 -17.53 13.80
CA THR A 232 14.95 -17.78 14.45
C THR A 232 14.71 -16.72 15.53
N ALA A 233 13.60 -16.80 16.24
CA ALA A 233 13.33 -15.94 17.39
C ALA A 233 14.47 -15.89 18.43
N LYS A 234 15.28 -16.96 18.55
CA LYS A 234 16.42 -17.05 19.46
C LYS A 234 17.56 -16.08 19.09
N ASP A 235 17.60 -15.63 17.85
CA ASP A 235 18.61 -14.71 17.35
C ASP A 235 18.24 -13.24 17.54
N VAL A 236 17.00 -12.95 17.97
CA VAL A 236 16.56 -11.58 18.25
C VAL A 236 17.19 -11.11 19.57
N PRO A 237 18.10 -10.11 19.55
CA PRO A 237 18.90 -9.78 20.72
C PRO A 237 18.16 -8.95 21.78
N GLY A 238 17.08 -8.26 21.39
CA GLY A 238 16.26 -7.44 22.27
C GLY A 238 14.87 -8.03 22.47
N ILE A 239 13.85 -7.18 22.46
CA ILE A 239 12.46 -7.65 22.58
C ILE A 239 12.02 -8.27 21.25
N ASN A 240 11.61 -9.53 21.24
CA ASN A 240 11.03 -10.18 20.05
C ASN A 240 9.57 -9.74 19.82
N ARG A 241 9.30 -8.44 19.88
CA ARG A 241 7.98 -7.83 19.72
C ARG A 241 8.06 -6.42 19.15
N TYR A 242 7.12 -6.06 18.27
CA TYR A 242 6.94 -4.72 17.74
C TYR A 242 5.46 -4.40 17.53
N GLY A 243 5.16 -3.14 17.18
CA GLY A 243 3.81 -2.67 16.89
C GLY A 243 3.62 -1.20 17.26
N LEU A 244 2.60 -0.57 16.67
CA LEU A 244 2.40 0.88 16.75
C LEU A 244 1.66 1.36 18.00
N VAL A 245 0.72 0.54 18.48
CA VAL A 245 -0.09 0.84 19.68
C VAL A 245 0.24 -0.14 20.79
N TYR A 246 0.22 -1.43 20.48
CA TYR A 246 0.67 -2.50 21.35
C TYR A 246 1.84 -3.22 20.67
N LEU A 247 2.79 -3.69 21.47
CA LEU A 247 3.89 -4.54 20.99
C LEU A 247 3.40 -5.99 20.93
N ASP A 248 2.39 -6.24 20.09
CA ASP A 248 1.66 -7.51 20.04
C ASP A 248 2.13 -8.44 18.92
N GLN A 249 2.94 -7.96 17.97
CA GLN A 249 3.47 -8.75 16.86
C GLN A 249 4.90 -9.24 17.11
N ARG A 250 5.16 -10.53 16.85
CA ARG A 250 6.51 -11.12 16.92
C ARG A 250 7.32 -10.74 15.68
N VAL A 251 8.64 -10.58 15.85
CA VAL A 251 9.55 -10.39 14.71
C VAL A 251 9.73 -11.70 13.97
N LEU A 252 10.07 -12.74 14.73
CA LEU A 252 10.06 -14.14 14.31
C LEU A 252 9.27 -14.90 15.38
N ALA A 253 8.25 -15.66 14.97
CA ALA A 253 7.39 -16.40 15.88
C ALA A 253 8.16 -17.53 16.58
N ASP A 254 8.04 -17.61 17.89
CA ASP A 254 8.64 -18.64 18.76
C ASP A 254 7.61 -19.57 19.40
N ASP A 255 6.45 -19.04 19.76
CA ASP A 255 5.42 -19.73 20.54
C ASP A 255 4.22 -20.17 19.70
N LYS A 256 3.65 -19.22 18.95
CA LYS A 256 2.35 -19.35 18.31
C LYS A 256 2.30 -18.42 17.10
N VAL A 257 1.87 -18.96 15.97
CA VAL A 257 1.48 -18.18 14.78
C VAL A 257 0.00 -17.82 14.90
N ARG A 258 -0.34 -16.57 14.60
CA ARG A 258 -1.68 -15.97 14.71
C ARG A 258 -2.25 -15.58 13.35
N CYS A 259 -1.45 -15.52 12.30
CA CYS A 259 -1.92 -15.43 10.93
C CYS A 259 -0.90 -16.04 9.94
N LEU A 260 -1.33 -16.27 8.70
CA LEU A 260 -0.46 -16.77 7.63
C LEU A 260 0.73 -15.85 7.33
N GLY A 261 0.66 -14.57 7.68
CA GLY A 261 1.72 -13.57 7.44
C GLY A 261 2.87 -13.59 8.45
N ASP A 262 2.75 -14.35 9.55
CA ASP A 262 3.80 -14.42 10.57
C ASP A 262 5.09 -14.96 9.99
N ALA A 263 6.20 -14.26 10.23
CA ALA A 263 7.54 -14.77 9.95
C ALA A 263 7.96 -15.73 11.07
N VAL A 264 8.56 -16.86 10.69
CA VAL A 264 8.96 -17.93 11.63
C VAL A 264 10.47 -18.09 11.67
N ALA A 265 11.12 -17.96 10.50
CA ALA A 265 12.57 -17.93 10.36
C ALA A 265 12.98 -16.93 9.26
N LEU A 266 14.24 -16.50 9.26
CA LEU A 266 14.82 -15.63 8.25
C LEU A 266 16.11 -16.28 7.72
N VAL A 267 16.13 -16.62 6.43
CA VAL A 267 17.35 -17.07 5.75
C VAL A 267 18.10 -15.86 5.24
N VAL A 268 19.43 -15.86 5.35
CA VAL A 268 20.33 -14.85 4.80
C VAL A 268 21.38 -15.54 3.95
N ALA A 269 21.47 -15.18 2.66
CA ALA A 269 22.33 -15.85 1.68
C ALA A 269 23.00 -14.88 0.70
N GLU A 270 23.98 -15.37 -0.05
CA GLU A 270 24.74 -14.59 -1.04
C GLU A 270 23.94 -14.31 -2.33
N SER A 271 22.84 -15.02 -2.55
CA SER A 271 21.90 -14.80 -3.66
C SER A 271 20.45 -15.04 -3.20
N GLU A 272 19.48 -14.41 -3.87
CA GLU A 272 18.05 -14.68 -3.64
C GLU A 272 17.73 -16.18 -3.83
N ARG A 273 18.35 -16.81 -4.83
CA ARG A 273 18.17 -18.23 -5.14
C ARG A 273 18.62 -19.16 -4.01
N ALA A 274 19.80 -18.94 -3.43
CA ALA A 274 20.27 -19.75 -2.31
C ALA A 274 19.36 -19.57 -1.08
N ALA A 275 18.80 -18.37 -0.88
CA ALA A 275 17.82 -18.13 0.16
C ALA A 275 16.50 -18.88 -0.09
N GLU A 276 15.98 -18.87 -1.33
CA GLU A 276 14.77 -19.61 -1.73
C GLU A 276 14.92 -21.12 -1.55
N GLU A 277 16.03 -21.71 -2.00
CA GLU A 277 16.32 -23.14 -1.82
C GLU A 277 16.33 -23.52 -0.34
N ALA A 278 17.04 -22.74 0.47
CA ALA A 278 17.16 -22.98 1.91
C ALA A 278 15.83 -22.82 2.65
N LEU A 279 14.97 -21.88 2.26
CA LEU A 279 13.62 -21.75 2.84
C LEU A 279 12.80 -23.03 2.69
N GLY A 280 12.91 -23.71 1.54
CA GLY A 280 12.22 -24.97 1.27
C GLY A 280 12.70 -26.16 2.11
N LEU A 281 13.83 -26.02 2.81
CA LEU A 281 14.43 -27.07 3.64
C LEU A 281 14.21 -26.87 5.15
N ILE A 282 13.66 -25.73 5.57
CA ILE A 282 13.33 -25.50 6.98
C ILE A 282 12.07 -26.31 7.34
N ARG A 283 12.15 -27.06 8.44
CA ARG A 283 11.01 -27.83 8.97
C ARG A 283 10.50 -27.18 10.24
N VAL A 284 9.21 -26.89 10.27
CA VAL A 284 8.54 -26.35 11.46
C VAL A 284 7.49 -27.36 11.92
N ASP A 285 7.59 -27.77 13.18
CA ASP A 285 6.62 -28.65 13.82
C ASP A 285 5.48 -27.79 14.41
N TYR A 286 4.30 -27.92 13.81
CA TYR A 286 3.10 -27.17 14.18
C TYR A 286 2.07 -28.07 14.85
N GLU A 287 1.45 -27.57 15.91
CA GLU A 287 0.17 -28.07 16.40
C GLU A 287 -0.93 -27.07 16.01
N GLU A 288 -1.74 -27.43 15.01
CA GLU A 288 -2.83 -26.58 14.53
C GLU A 288 -3.85 -26.26 15.63
N LEU A 289 -4.29 -25.00 15.66
CA LEU A 289 -5.31 -24.52 16.58
C LEU A 289 -6.55 -24.06 15.80
N PRO A 290 -7.77 -24.17 16.38
CA PRO A 290 -8.95 -23.55 15.80
C PRO A 290 -8.75 -22.03 15.65
N GLY A 291 -8.99 -21.49 14.45
CA GLY A 291 -8.95 -20.05 14.19
C GLY A 291 -10.33 -19.39 14.26
N VAL A 292 -10.35 -18.05 14.35
CA VAL A 292 -11.56 -17.24 14.21
C VAL A 292 -11.35 -16.14 13.18
N PHE A 293 -12.27 -15.97 12.24
CA PHE A 293 -12.06 -15.17 11.02
C PHE A 293 -13.15 -14.12 10.76
N SER A 294 -13.97 -13.82 11.77
CA SER A 294 -14.89 -12.69 11.74
C SER A 294 -14.98 -12.01 13.11
N ALA A 295 -15.17 -10.70 13.11
CA ALA A 295 -15.29 -9.93 14.34
C ALA A 295 -16.50 -10.35 15.20
N GLU A 296 -17.63 -10.71 14.56
CA GLU A 296 -18.85 -11.12 15.27
C GLU A 296 -18.66 -12.48 15.96
N GLU A 297 -18.03 -13.46 15.29
CA GLU A 297 -17.74 -14.77 15.90
C GLU A 297 -16.68 -14.66 16.99
N ALA A 298 -15.65 -13.82 16.81
CA ALA A 298 -14.57 -13.63 17.78
C ALA A 298 -15.02 -13.04 19.12
N LEU A 299 -16.20 -12.39 19.16
CA LEU A 299 -16.79 -11.84 20.38
C LEU A 299 -17.73 -12.81 21.11
N LYS A 300 -18.04 -13.98 20.54
CA LYS A 300 -18.93 -14.96 21.19
C LYS A 300 -18.23 -15.65 22.36
N PRO A 301 -18.98 -16.06 23.41
CA PRO A 301 -18.44 -16.91 24.47
C PRO A 301 -17.83 -18.20 23.91
N GLY A 302 -16.62 -18.54 24.35
CA GLY A 302 -15.92 -19.76 23.90
C GLY A 302 -15.26 -19.67 22.52
N ALA A 303 -15.27 -18.50 21.86
CA ALA A 303 -14.54 -18.32 20.61
C ALA A 303 -13.03 -18.58 20.80
N PRO A 304 -12.34 -19.13 19.78
CA PRO A 304 -10.89 -19.28 19.83
C PRO A 304 -10.19 -17.96 20.15
N LEU A 305 -9.23 -18.00 21.07
CA LEU A 305 -8.49 -16.82 21.51
C LEU A 305 -7.26 -16.59 20.64
N VAL A 306 -7.22 -15.46 19.93
CA VAL A 306 -6.03 -15.03 19.18
C VAL A 306 -4.91 -14.61 20.15
N HIS A 307 -5.29 -13.85 21.18
CA HIS A 307 -4.44 -13.42 22.29
C HIS A 307 -5.06 -13.82 23.62
N GLU A 308 -4.21 -14.03 24.62
CA GLU A 308 -4.56 -14.64 25.91
C GLU A 308 -5.55 -13.78 26.72
N LYS A 309 -5.59 -12.47 26.47
CA LYS A 309 -6.46 -11.50 27.17
C LYS A 309 -7.86 -11.35 26.55
N GLY A 310 -8.17 -12.09 25.48
CA GLY A 310 -9.43 -11.98 24.76
C GLY A 310 -9.30 -11.29 23.40
N ASN A 311 -10.36 -11.40 22.59
CA ASN A 311 -10.37 -10.88 21.22
C ASN A 311 -10.87 -9.42 21.12
N LEU A 312 -11.59 -8.89 22.12
CA LEU A 312 -12.00 -7.49 22.12
C LEU A 312 -10.82 -6.58 22.53
N VAL A 313 -10.32 -5.80 21.58
CA VAL A 313 -9.19 -4.87 21.79
C VAL A 313 -9.68 -3.57 22.41
N GLN A 314 -10.74 -3.00 21.84
CA GLN A 314 -11.26 -1.71 22.28
C GLN A 314 -12.76 -1.61 21.99
N HIS A 315 -13.50 -1.08 22.97
CA HIS A 315 -14.86 -0.60 22.81
C HIS A 315 -14.88 0.93 22.96
N THR A 316 -15.28 1.66 21.93
CA THR A 316 -15.44 3.12 21.98
C THR A 316 -16.91 3.50 21.83
N LYS A 317 -17.33 4.52 22.58
CA LYS A 317 -18.71 5.04 22.61
C LYS A 317 -18.74 6.50 22.16
N VAL A 318 -19.60 6.81 21.20
CA VAL A 318 -19.99 8.18 20.83
C VAL A 318 -21.40 8.42 21.32
N ARG A 319 -21.61 9.51 22.06
CA ARG A 319 -22.88 9.87 22.69
C ARG A 319 -23.13 11.36 22.49
N LYS A 320 -24.33 11.72 22.02
CA LYS A 320 -24.81 13.10 21.89
C LYS A 320 -26.32 13.09 22.06
N GLY A 321 -26.86 14.04 22.82
CA GLY A 321 -28.32 14.16 23.02
C GLY A 321 -28.94 12.93 23.70
N ASP A 322 -30.23 12.74 23.46
CA ASP A 322 -31.05 11.64 23.98
C ASP A 322 -31.55 10.79 22.81
N ILE A 323 -30.99 9.59 22.67
CA ILE A 323 -31.31 8.68 21.57
C ILE A 323 -32.76 8.18 21.62
N ALA A 324 -33.32 7.99 22.81
CA ALA A 324 -34.70 7.51 22.97
C ALA A 324 -35.67 8.60 22.53
N ALA A 325 -35.45 9.84 22.98
CA ALA A 325 -36.24 10.99 22.55
C ALA A 325 -36.11 11.26 21.03
N GLY A 326 -34.92 11.10 20.47
CA GLY A 326 -34.69 11.28 19.03
C GLY A 326 -35.50 10.29 18.18
N PHE A 327 -35.53 9.01 18.55
CA PHE A 327 -36.33 8.02 17.82
C PHE A 327 -37.83 8.12 18.11
N SER A 328 -38.25 8.50 19.32
CA SER A 328 -39.68 8.70 19.59
C SER A 328 -40.29 9.84 18.79
N GLN A 329 -39.48 10.83 18.42
CA GLN A 329 -39.87 11.96 17.55
C GLN A 329 -39.68 11.66 16.05
N SER A 330 -39.06 10.54 15.71
CA SER A 330 -38.83 10.14 14.32
C SER A 330 -40.10 9.51 13.75
N GLU A 331 -40.66 10.12 12.71
CA GLU A 331 -41.81 9.60 11.98
C GLU A 331 -41.39 8.60 10.90
N VAL A 332 -40.15 8.73 10.40
CA VAL A 332 -39.55 7.82 9.44
C VAL A 332 -38.23 7.33 9.98
N VAL A 333 -38.09 6.00 10.00
CA VAL A 333 -36.86 5.32 10.40
C VAL A 333 -36.44 4.38 9.29
N VAL A 334 -35.16 4.40 8.95
CA VAL A 334 -34.50 3.46 8.04
C VAL A 334 -33.34 2.78 8.76
N GLU A 335 -33.18 1.48 8.53
CA GLU A 335 -32.14 0.68 9.16
C GLU A 335 -31.59 -0.36 8.19
N ASN A 336 -30.31 -0.70 8.34
CA ASN A 336 -29.69 -1.78 7.57
C ASN A 336 -28.40 -2.30 8.24
N ILE A 337 -27.92 -3.45 7.76
CA ILE A 337 -26.62 -4.03 8.10
C ILE A 337 -25.71 -3.93 6.86
N PHE A 338 -24.68 -3.13 6.97
CA PHE A 338 -23.71 -2.89 5.92
C PHE A 338 -22.45 -3.71 6.16
N ARG A 339 -21.80 -4.15 5.07
CA ARG A 339 -20.52 -4.85 5.13
C ARG A 339 -19.53 -4.19 4.18
N THR A 340 -18.33 -3.90 4.67
CA THR A 340 -17.21 -3.45 3.85
C THR A 340 -16.15 -4.53 3.79
N GLN A 341 -15.62 -4.76 2.60
CA GLN A 341 -14.63 -5.80 2.30
C GLN A 341 -13.24 -5.48 2.89
N CYS A 342 -12.42 -6.52 2.99
CA CYS A 342 -10.98 -6.37 3.18
C CYS A 342 -10.36 -5.82 1.89
N VAL A 343 -9.56 -4.75 1.98
CA VAL A 343 -8.95 -4.11 0.79
C VAL A 343 -7.44 -4.04 0.95
N GLU A 344 -6.74 -4.52 -0.07
CA GLU A 344 -5.29 -4.38 -0.25
C GLU A 344 -4.93 -3.00 -0.84
N HIS A 345 -3.87 -2.39 -0.32
CA HIS A 345 -3.33 -1.10 -0.77
C HIS A 345 -2.90 -1.18 -2.24
N ALA A 346 -2.24 -2.28 -2.60
CA ALA A 346 -1.81 -2.59 -3.96
C ALA A 346 -0.95 -1.49 -4.60
N TYR A 347 -0.07 -0.85 -3.81
CA TYR A 347 1.01 -0.04 -4.38
C TYR A 347 1.97 -0.95 -5.14
N LEU A 348 2.56 -0.42 -6.21
CA LEU A 348 3.30 -1.25 -7.18
C LEU A 348 4.68 -1.68 -6.71
N GLU A 349 5.33 -0.90 -5.83
CA GLU A 349 6.61 -1.25 -5.23
C GLU A 349 6.37 -2.16 -4.01
N PRO A 350 6.75 -3.45 -4.05
CA PRO A 350 6.74 -4.30 -2.87
C PRO A 350 7.62 -3.73 -1.74
N GLU A 351 7.46 -4.24 -0.53
CA GLU A 351 8.28 -3.85 0.60
C GLU A 351 9.74 -4.24 0.35
N CYS A 352 10.66 -3.31 0.62
CA CYS A 352 12.08 -3.57 0.53
C CYS A 352 12.84 -2.68 1.52
N SER A 353 13.79 -3.30 2.21
CA SER A 353 14.75 -2.63 3.09
C SER A 353 16.16 -3.12 2.79
N VAL A 354 17.12 -2.22 2.81
CA VAL A 354 18.55 -2.55 2.89
C VAL A 354 19.07 -2.05 4.22
N ALA A 355 19.81 -2.88 4.95
CA ALA A 355 20.42 -2.51 6.21
C ALA A 355 21.93 -2.76 6.20
N ALA A 356 22.69 -1.91 6.88
CA ALA A 356 24.12 -2.10 7.09
C ALA A 356 24.54 -1.56 8.46
N VAL A 357 25.53 -2.20 9.06
CA VAL A 357 26.16 -1.77 10.30
C VAL A 357 27.55 -1.23 10.00
N ASP A 358 27.88 -0.04 10.49
CA ASP A 358 29.21 0.53 10.33
C ASP A 358 30.22 0.01 11.38
N HIS A 359 31.49 0.34 11.20
CA HIS A 359 32.59 0.00 12.13
C HIS A 359 32.40 0.46 13.59
N GLN A 360 31.49 1.40 13.87
CA GLN A 360 31.17 1.91 15.21
C GLN A 360 29.91 1.24 15.78
N GLY A 361 29.36 0.24 15.10
CA GLY A 361 28.14 -0.45 15.46
C GLY A 361 26.87 0.38 15.23
N ASN A 362 26.92 1.43 14.39
CA ASN A 362 25.70 2.17 14.03
C ASN A 362 24.97 1.43 12.89
N LEU A 363 23.69 1.13 13.09
CA LEU A 363 22.82 0.53 12.10
C LEU A 363 22.18 1.62 11.23
N THR A 364 22.30 1.51 9.91
CA THR A 364 21.50 2.29 8.95
C THR A 364 20.57 1.37 8.18
N VAL A 365 19.29 1.76 8.08
CA VAL A 365 18.25 1.07 7.30
C VAL A 365 17.70 2.02 6.24
N TRP A 366 17.87 1.68 4.96
CA TRP A 366 17.26 2.35 3.82
C TRP A 366 15.98 1.61 3.44
N THR A 367 14.83 2.28 3.52
CA THR A 367 13.53 1.64 3.29
C THR A 367 12.53 2.58 2.61
N SER A 368 11.51 1.99 2.02
CA SER A 368 10.31 2.69 1.59
C SER A 368 9.33 2.80 2.77
N THR A 369 9.31 3.95 3.43
CA THR A 369 8.48 4.19 4.65
C THR A 369 7.77 5.54 4.61
N GLN A 370 6.69 5.68 5.37
CA GLN A 370 6.03 6.96 5.65
C GLN A 370 6.53 7.63 6.94
N TYR A 371 7.23 6.93 7.85
CA TYR A 371 7.56 7.45 9.20
C TYR A 371 8.91 6.95 9.77
N VAL A 372 10.03 7.48 9.26
CA VAL A 372 11.40 7.10 9.68
C VAL A 372 11.65 7.06 11.19
N PHE A 373 11.09 8.01 11.96
CA PHE A 373 11.30 8.07 13.41
C PHE A 373 10.49 7.04 14.19
N ARG A 374 9.35 6.63 13.65
CA ARG A 374 8.50 5.59 14.23
C ARG A 374 9.16 4.23 14.01
N ASP A 375 9.66 3.97 12.81
CA ASP A 375 10.39 2.73 12.51
C ASP A 375 11.63 2.61 13.38
N ARG A 376 12.41 3.68 13.51
CA ARG A 376 13.59 3.72 14.39
C ARG A 376 13.26 3.33 15.84
N ARG A 377 12.11 3.78 16.37
CA ARG A 377 11.66 3.47 17.73
C ARG A 377 11.23 2.02 17.91
N GLN A 378 10.82 1.35 16.83
CA GLN A 378 10.49 -0.08 16.84
C GLN A 378 11.73 -0.96 16.64
N ILE A 379 12.64 -0.58 15.73
CA ILE A 379 13.86 -1.33 15.42
C ILE A 379 14.81 -1.39 16.62
N ALA A 380 15.07 -0.25 17.25
CA ALA A 380 16.06 -0.14 18.33
C ALA A 380 15.85 -1.15 19.49
N PRO A 381 14.66 -1.22 20.14
CA PRO A 381 14.46 -2.16 21.24
C PRO A 381 14.45 -3.63 20.80
N VAL A 382 14.05 -3.93 19.56
CA VAL A 382 14.09 -5.29 19.01
C VAL A 382 15.52 -5.76 18.81
N LEU A 383 16.38 -4.88 18.29
CA LEU A 383 17.78 -5.20 18.01
C LEU A 383 18.70 -4.95 19.21
N GLY A 384 18.15 -4.63 20.39
CA GLY A 384 18.94 -4.37 21.60
C GLY A 384 19.89 -3.17 21.46
N LEU A 385 19.58 -2.23 20.56
CA LEU A 385 20.41 -1.07 20.27
C LEU A 385 19.85 0.19 20.93
N PRO A 386 20.72 1.10 21.42
CA PRO A 386 20.31 2.46 21.74
C PRO A 386 19.69 3.17 20.52
N VAL A 387 18.65 3.97 20.71
CA VAL A 387 17.94 4.65 19.60
C VAL A 387 18.87 5.54 18.77
N ASN A 388 19.89 6.14 19.37
CA ASN A 388 20.90 6.96 18.68
C ASN A 388 21.89 6.14 17.83
N LYS A 389 21.95 4.82 18.00
CA LYS A 389 22.72 3.88 17.16
C LYS A 389 21.93 3.37 15.96
N VAL A 390 20.67 3.79 15.79
CA VAL A 390 19.82 3.40 14.65
C VAL A 390 19.48 4.61 13.81
N ARG A 391 19.70 4.51 12.50
CA ARG A 391 19.32 5.51 11.49
C ARG A 391 18.39 4.86 10.48
N VAL A 392 17.24 5.48 10.23
CA VAL A 392 16.32 5.08 9.16
C VAL A 392 16.33 6.17 8.09
N VAL A 393 16.53 5.78 6.84
CA VAL A 393 16.57 6.65 5.67
C VAL A 393 15.41 6.27 4.77
N GLN A 394 14.48 7.21 4.57
CA GLN A 394 13.41 7.05 3.60
C GLN A 394 13.99 7.17 2.18
N MET A 395 13.87 6.08 1.41
CA MET A 395 14.13 6.06 -0.02
C MET A 395 12.92 6.58 -0.80
N THR A 396 13.04 6.72 -2.12
CA THR A 396 11.85 7.02 -2.95
C THR A 396 10.76 5.98 -2.66
N THR A 397 9.53 6.45 -2.41
CA THR A 397 8.42 5.58 -2.04
C THR A 397 7.50 5.35 -3.24
N GLY A 398 7.40 4.10 -3.71
CA GLY A 398 6.60 3.65 -4.85
C GLY A 398 5.10 3.50 -4.56
N GLY A 399 4.60 4.27 -3.60
CA GLY A 399 3.24 4.21 -3.07
C GLY A 399 3.22 3.57 -1.69
N GLY A 400 2.39 4.11 -0.80
CA GLY A 400 2.17 3.56 0.54
C GLY A 400 0.69 3.47 0.87
N PHE A 401 -0.08 4.51 0.55
CA PHE A 401 -1.54 4.56 0.76
C PHE A 401 -1.97 4.20 2.19
N GLY A 402 -1.06 4.30 3.18
CA GLY A 402 -1.25 3.86 4.57
C GLY A 402 -0.54 2.55 4.94
N GLY A 403 -0.26 1.65 3.98
CA GLY A 403 0.32 0.33 4.28
C GLY A 403 1.78 0.39 4.73
N LYS A 404 2.51 1.40 4.25
CA LYS A 404 3.90 1.71 4.68
C LYS A 404 3.95 2.64 5.91
N ASP A 405 2.85 2.70 6.67
CA ASP A 405 2.82 3.27 8.02
C ASP A 405 3.24 2.22 9.07
N ASP A 406 2.96 0.95 8.79
CA ASP A 406 3.44 -0.20 9.54
C ASP A 406 4.85 -0.59 9.08
N ILE A 407 5.65 -1.09 10.03
CA ILE A 407 6.99 -1.63 9.75
C ILE A 407 6.85 -3.04 9.17
N THR A 408 7.71 -3.37 8.20
CA THR A 408 7.60 -4.61 7.40
C THR A 408 8.94 -5.34 7.31
N THR A 409 9.84 -4.88 6.45
CA THR A 409 11.14 -5.52 6.12
C THR A 409 12.29 -4.98 6.95
N GLU A 410 12.11 -3.83 7.60
CA GLU A 410 13.16 -3.05 8.23
C GLU A 410 13.84 -3.80 9.38
N ILE A 411 13.04 -4.44 10.24
CA ILE A 411 13.56 -5.20 11.39
C ILE A 411 14.32 -6.43 10.91
N LEU A 412 13.80 -7.14 9.90
CA LEU A 412 14.43 -8.34 9.35
C LEU A 412 15.79 -8.00 8.71
N ALA A 413 15.83 -6.93 7.91
CA ALA A 413 17.09 -6.45 7.32
C ALA A 413 18.09 -6.04 8.40
N GLY A 414 17.63 -5.27 9.42
CA GLY A 414 18.48 -4.85 10.53
C GLY A 414 19.03 -6.00 11.37
N LEU A 415 18.20 -7.01 11.65
CA LEU A 415 18.59 -8.22 12.37
C LEU A 415 19.66 -9.01 11.59
N ALA A 416 19.43 -9.21 10.29
CA ALA A 416 20.36 -9.92 9.42
C ALA A 416 21.70 -9.17 9.28
N ALA A 417 21.67 -7.85 9.11
CA ALA A 417 22.88 -7.04 9.03
C ALA A 417 23.68 -7.05 10.34
N LEU A 418 22.99 -6.99 11.49
CA LEU A 418 23.64 -7.06 12.80
C LEU A 418 24.27 -8.42 13.05
N LYS A 419 23.60 -9.51 12.66
CA LYS A 419 24.10 -10.89 12.85
C LYS A 419 25.29 -11.20 11.96
N THR A 420 25.25 -10.77 10.70
CA THR A 420 26.26 -11.14 9.70
C THR A 420 27.42 -10.16 9.58
N GLY A 421 27.25 -8.92 10.07
CA GLY A 421 28.20 -7.83 9.86
C GLY A 421 28.30 -7.37 8.40
N ARG A 422 27.44 -7.87 7.51
CA ARG A 422 27.39 -7.52 6.07
C ARG A 422 26.11 -6.73 5.78
N PRO A 423 26.08 -5.87 4.74
CA PRO A 423 24.84 -5.28 4.30
C PRO A 423 23.84 -6.36 3.87
N VAL A 424 22.56 -6.22 4.20
CA VAL A 424 21.52 -7.18 3.82
C VAL A 424 20.32 -6.47 3.21
N LYS A 425 19.87 -6.94 2.04
CA LYS A 425 18.60 -6.55 1.41
C LYS A 425 17.53 -7.59 1.74
N VAL A 426 16.39 -7.14 2.25
CA VAL A 426 15.18 -7.94 2.43
C VAL A 426 14.08 -7.33 1.58
N ARG A 427 13.53 -8.10 0.65
CA ARG A 427 12.52 -7.67 -0.31
C ARG A 427 11.40 -8.71 -0.35
N PHE A 428 10.16 -8.25 -0.25
CA PHE A 428 9.01 -9.13 -0.40
C PHE A 428 8.71 -9.38 -1.87
N THR A 429 8.25 -10.60 -2.18
CA THR A 429 7.52 -10.84 -3.43
C THR A 429 6.15 -10.17 -3.35
N ARG A 430 5.44 -10.06 -4.49
CA ARG A 430 4.07 -9.53 -4.49
C ARG A 430 3.12 -10.38 -3.65
N GLU A 431 3.27 -11.70 -3.68
CA GLU A 431 2.47 -12.63 -2.88
C GLU A 431 2.74 -12.44 -1.38
N GLU A 432 4.01 -12.37 -0.98
CA GLU A 432 4.39 -12.12 0.41
C GLU A 432 3.89 -10.75 0.89
N SER A 433 3.98 -9.71 0.05
CA SER A 433 3.42 -8.39 0.31
C SER A 433 1.93 -8.46 0.63
N MET A 434 1.12 -9.12 -0.21
CA MET A 434 -0.32 -9.26 0.04
C MET A 434 -0.63 -10.07 1.30
N ARG A 435 0.22 -11.03 1.65
CA ARG A 435 0.01 -11.93 2.79
C ARG A 435 0.43 -11.33 4.14
N ALA A 436 1.52 -10.59 4.19
CA ALA A 436 2.19 -10.19 5.43
C ALA A 436 1.97 -8.71 5.83
N THR A 437 1.44 -7.88 4.92
CA THR A 437 1.21 -6.45 5.18
C THR A 437 -0.20 -6.15 5.68
N THR A 438 -0.38 -4.97 6.26
CA THR A 438 -1.69 -4.57 6.76
C THR A 438 -2.71 -4.36 5.64
N LYS A 439 -3.99 -4.54 5.96
CA LYS A 439 -5.13 -4.31 5.06
C LYS A 439 -6.04 -3.20 5.59
N ARG A 440 -7.02 -2.79 4.79
CA ARG A 440 -8.16 -2.03 5.33
C ARG A 440 -9.06 -2.94 6.15
N HIS A 441 -9.41 -2.48 7.36
CA HIS A 441 -10.40 -3.13 8.23
C HIS A 441 -11.70 -3.44 7.48
N PRO A 442 -12.06 -4.72 7.31
CA PRO A 442 -13.43 -5.10 7.00
C PRO A 442 -14.31 -4.82 8.22
N MET A 443 -15.52 -4.31 7.96
CA MET A 443 -16.44 -3.87 9.02
C MET A 443 -17.84 -4.41 8.74
N VAL A 444 -18.51 -4.86 9.79
CA VAL A 444 -19.95 -5.05 9.84
C VAL A 444 -20.54 -3.87 10.61
N ILE A 445 -21.41 -3.10 9.95
CA ILE A 445 -21.96 -1.87 10.50
C ILE A 445 -23.48 -1.99 10.52
N LYS A 446 -24.06 -2.07 11.71
CA LYS A 446 -25.51 -2.00 11.92
C LYS A 446 -25.83 -0.54 12.17
N ALA A 447 -26.76 0.05 11.43
CA ALA A 447 -27.07 1.46 11.58
C ALA A 447 -28.55 1.75 11.33
N ARG A 448 -29.09 2.69 12.10
CA ARG A 448 -30.47 3.16 12.04
C ARG A 448 -30.52 4.68 12.11
N LEU A 449 -31.23 5.29 11.16
CA LEU A 449 -31.38 6.72 11.00
C LEU A 449 -32.86 7.10 11.10
N GLY A 450 -33.16 8.05 12.00
CA GLY A 450 -34.50 8.57 12.24
C GLY A 450 -34.65 10.02 11.78
N ALA A 451 -35.77 10.34 11.15
CA ALA A 451 -36.12 11.67 10.67
C ALA A 451 -37.63 11.95 10.81
N ASN A 452 -38.02 13.22 10.68
CA ASN A 452 -39.43 13.61 10.56
C ASN A 452 -39.92 13.57 9.09
N ARG A 453 -41.21 13.86 8.83
CA ARG A 453 -41.80 13.88 7.47
C ARG A 453 -41.16 14.90 6.52
N GLU A 454 -40.58 15.97 7.04
CA GLU A 454 -39.86 16.94 6.23
C GLU A 454 -38.43 16.47 5.88
N GLY A 455 -37.99 15.33 6.41
CA GLY A 455 -36.66 14.78 6.18
C GLY A 455 -35.56 15.41 7.04
N LYS A 456 -35.90 16.07 8.16
CA LYS A 456 -34.93 16.55 9.14
C LYS A 456 -34.46 15.38 10.01
N LEU A 457 -33.14 15.18 10.12
CA LEU A 457 -32.54 14.11 10.91
C LEU A 457 -32.70 14.39 12.41
N LEU A 458 -33.10 13.36 13.17
CA LEU A 458 -33.37 13.44 14.61
C LEU A 458 -32.55 12.46 15.42
N ALA A 459 -32.25 11.27 14.89
CA ALA A 459 -31.55 10.24 15.61
C ALA A 459 -30.65 9.40 14.70
N LEU A 460 -29.47 9.04 15.20
CA LEU A 460 -28.60 8.03 14.60
C LEU A 460 -28.14 7.05 15.68
N GLU A 461 -28.38 5.77 15.45
CA GLU A 461 -27.81 4.69 16.26
C GLU A 461 -26.98 3.78 15.37
N GLY A 462 -25.83 3.32 15.86
CA GLY A 462 -25.01 2.38 15.12
C GLY A 462 -24.07 1.54 15.96
N GLU A 463 -23.76 0.36 15.45
CA GLU A 463 -22.75 -0.56 15.98
C GLU A 463 -21.78 -0.92 14.87
N VAL A 464 -20.48 -0.74 15.13
CA VAL A 464 -19.40 -1.05 14.18
C VAL A 464 -18.57 -2.18 14.76
N TYR A 465 -18.61 -3.35 14.13
CA TYR A 465 -17.74 -4.47 14.43
C TYR A 465 -16.64 -4.51 13.38
N ALA A 466 -15.40 -4.29 13.80
CA ALA A 466 -14.28 -4.19 12.88
C ALA A 466 -13.23 -5.25 13.18
N ASP A 467 -12.93 -6.03 12.16
CA ASP A 467 -11.85 -7.01 12.18
C ASP A 467 -10.50 -6.28 12.03
N THR A 468 -9.64 -6.38 13.04
CA THR A 468 -8.29 -5.80 13.01
C THR A 468 -7.21 -6.81 12.62
N GLY A 469 -7.58 -8.05 12.31
CA GLY A 469 -6.68 -9.16 12.07
C GLY A 469 -5.95 -9.60 13.33
N ALA A 470 -4.83 -10.30 13.16
CA ALA A 470 -4.07 -10.90 14.25
C ALA A 470 -3.35 -9.88 15.17
N TYR A 471 -3.08 -8.67 14.67
CA TYR A 471 -2.31 -7.65 15.39
C TYR A 471 -2.94 -6.27 15.24
N VAL A 472 -2.80 -5.44 16.27
CA VAL A 472 -3.63 -4.23 16.37
C VAL A 472 -3.26 -3.17 15.35
N SER A 473 -1.96 -3.05 14.99
CA SER A 473 -1.45 -1.91 14.21
C SER A 473 -2.02 -0.59 14.76
N LEU A 474 -2.85 0.11 13.96
CA LEU A 474 -3.56 1.35 14.30
C LEU A 474 -5.08 1.15 14.41
N GLY A 475 -5.55 -0.11 14.51
CA GLY A 475 -6.96 -0.48 14.52
C GLY A 475 -7.79 0.28 15.55
N VAL A 476 -7.27 0.50 16.76
CA VAL A 476 -7.97 1.30 17.79
C VAL A 476 -8.29 2.72 17.33
N TYR A 477 -7.43 3.34 16.51
CA TYR A 477 -7.68 4.68 15.99
C TYR A 477 -8.56 4.65 14.74
N VAL A 478 -8.37 3.66 13.87
CA VAL A 478 -9.13 3.51 12.61
C VAL A 478 -10.60 3.24 12.91
N VAL A 479 -10.89 2.26 13.76
CA VAL A 479 -12.25 1.83 14.11
C VAL A 479 -12.99 2.91 14.89
N LYS A 480 -12.30 3.55 15.84
CA LYS A 480 -12.82 4.74 16.53
C LYS A 480 -13.22 5.82 15.52
N LYS A 481 -12.37 6.15 14.54
CA LYS A 481 -12.69 7.16 13.52
C LYS A 481 -13.89 6.77 12.65
N ALA A 482 -14.07 5.50 12.31
CA ALA A 482 -15.25 5.05 11.58
C ALA A 482 -16.54 5.39 12.36
N GLY A 483 -16.60 5.09 13.65
CA GLY A 483 -17.75 5.46 14.50
C GLY A 483 -17.95 6.97 14.64
N LEU A 484 -16.87 7.74 14.80
CA LEU A 484 -16.95 9.21 14.92
C LEU A 484 -17.52 9.90 13.67
N HIS A 485 -17.36 9.28 12.48
CA HIS A 485 -17.81 9.83 11.20
C HIS A 485 -19.10 9.17 10.68
N LEU A 486 -19.73 8.28 11.46
CA LEU A 486 -20.94 7.58 11.02
C LEU A 486 -22.13 8.53 10.81
N SER A 487 -22.14 9.71 11.44
CA SER A 487 -23.13 10.76 11.18
C SER A 487 -22.98 11.47 9.85
N GLY A 488 -21.86 11.25 9.15
CA GLY A 488 -21.52 11.99 7.95
C GLY A 488 -21.37 13.49 8.17
N PRO A 489 -21.39 14.28 7.09
CA PRO A 489 -21.31 15.73 7.15
C PRO A 489 -22.66 16.38 7.51
N TYR A 490 -23.51 15.68 8.28
CA TYR A 490 -24.86 16.11 8.63
C TYR A 490 -25.02 16.44 10.11
N TYR A 491 -25.88 17.41 10.42
CA TYR A 491 -26.29 17.68 11.78
C TYR A 491 -27.35 16.69 12.24
N ILE A 492 -27.02 15.91 13.27
CA ILE A 492 -27.95 15.01 13.96
C ILE A 492 -27.89 15.35 15.45
N PRO A 493 -29.03 15.66 16.10
CA PRO A 493 -29.04 16.10 17.49
C PRO A 493 -28.81 14.94 18.48
N ASN A 494 -29.28 13.73 18.15
CA ASN A 494 -29.21 12.56 19.05
C ASN A 494 -28.43 11.42 18.39
N ILE A 495 -27.32 11.01 19.00
CA ILE A 495 -26.40 10.01 18.44
C ILE A 495 -25.96 9.03 19.52
N LYS A 496 -26.01 7.75 19.18
CA LYS A 496 -25.42 6.65 19.94
C LYS A 496 -24.67 5.72 18.98
N VAL A 497 -23.35 5.74 19.01
CA VAL A 497 -22.53 4.81 18.21
C VAL A 497 -21.58 4.05 19.10
N ASP A 498 -21.53 2.74 18.94
CA ASP A 498 -20.62 1.84 19.62
C ASP A 498 -19.70 1.18 18.59
N THR A 499 -18.40 1.17 18.84
CA THR A 499 -17.42 0.54 17.95
C THR A 499 -16.58 -0.49 18.69
N TYR A 500 -16.41 -1.66 18.10
CA TYR A 500 -15.67 -2.79 18.62
C TYR A 500 -14.49 -3.11 17.68
N THR A 501 -13.26 -2.92 18.17
CA THR A 501 -12.04 -3.37 17.49
C THR A 501 -11.73 -4.78 17.97
N VAL A 502 -11.68 -5.75 17.05
CA VAL A 502 -11.65 -7.17 17.40
C VAL A 502 -10.50 -7.90 16.70
N TYR A 503 -9.72 -8.66 17.46
CA TYR A 503 -8.71 -9.57 16.92
C TYR A 503 -9.36 -10.77 16.21
N THR A 504 -8.76 -11.17 15.10
CA THR A 504 -9.07 -12.41 14.36
C THR A 504 -7.77 -13.05 13.87
N ASN A 505 -7.82 -14.21 13.21
CA ASN A 505 -6.65 -14.83 12.57
C ASN A 505 -6.43 -14.37 11.11
N ASN A 506 -7.19 -13.37 10.63
CA ASN A 506 -6.97 -12.75 9.34
C ASN A 506 -5.66 -11.91 9.32
N PRO A 507 -5.13 -11.55 8.14
CA PRO A 507 -4.03 -10.60 8.04
C PRO A 507 -4.32 -9.32 8.84
N PRO A 508 -3.32 -8.72 9.49
CA PRO A 508 -3.52 -7.52 10.30
C PRO A 508 -4.16 -6.41 9.46
N SER A 509 -5.02 -5.61 10.07
CA SER A 509 -5.59 -4.42 9.44
C SER A 509 -5.03 -3.16 10.08
N GLY A 510 -4.71 -2.17 9.25
CA GLY A 510 -3.97 -0.98 9.65
C GLY A 510 -4.45 0.27 8.92
N ALA A 511 -3.56 1.25 8.78
CA ALA A 511 -3.88 2.47 8.07
C ALA A 511 -4.10 2.20 6.57
N MET A 512 -5.21 2.68 6.02
CA MET A 512 -5.37 2.81 4.56
C MET A 512 -6.00 4.16 4.25
N ARG A 513 -5.65 4.80 3.12
CA ARG A 513 -6.14 6.14 2.71
C ARG A 513 -7.62 6.32 3.02
N GLY A 514 -7.93 7.34 3.82
CA GLY A 514 -9.26 7.59 4.41
C GLY A 514 -9.33 7.23 5.90
N PHE A 515 -8.63 6.19 6.34
CA PHE A 515 -8.39 5.84 7.76
C PHE A 515 -9.71 5.68 8.56
N GLY A 516 -10.49 4.66 8.23
CA GLY A 516 -11.80 4.38 8.86
C GLY A 516 -12.95 5.25 8.33
N VAL A 517 -12.63 6.42 7.76
CA VAL A 517 -13.62 7.39 7.26
C VAL A 517 -14.18 7.01 5.88
N VAL A 518 -13.74 5.94 5.23
CA VAL A 518 -14.32 5.50 3.92
C VAL A 518 -15.45 4.50 4.13
N GLN A 519 -15.40 3.72 5.21
CA GLN A 519 -16.47 2.79 5.56
C GLN A 519 -17.74 3.53 6.00
N ALA A 520 -17.60 4.65 6.72
CA ALA A 520 -18.74 5.42 7.22
C ALA A 520 -19.61 6.07 6.11
N PRO A 521 -19.06 6.73 5.06
CA PRO A 521 -19.82 7.28 3.94
C PRO A 521 -20.65 6.26 3.19
N PHE A 522 -20.14 5.05 2.96
CA PHE A 522 -20.95 3.99 2.38
C PHE A 522 -22.23 3.76 3.19
N VAL A 523 -22.14 3.77 4.53
CA VAL A 523 -23.29 3.57 5.42
C VAL A 523 -24.22 4.78 5.42
N HIS A 524 -23.73 5.97 5.78
CA HIS A 524 -24.63 7.11 5.96
C HIS A 524 -25.19 7.63 4.64
N GLU A 525 -24.44 7.61 3.53
CA GLU A 525 -24.98 8.01 2.24
C GLU A 525 -26.04 7.03 1.72
N SER A 526 -25.86 5.72 1.94
CA SER A 526 -26.91 4.74 1.63
C SER A 526 -28.15 4.93 2.52
N LEU A 527 -27.99 5.22 3.81
CA LEU A 527 -29.13 5.53 4.69
C LEU A 527 -29.84 6.82 4.25
N MET A 528 -29.11 7.83 3.77
CA MET A 528 -29.71 9.06 3.24
C MET A 528 -30.55 8.79 1.98
N ASP A 529 -30.09 7.92 1.08
CA ASP A 529 -30.88 7.52 -0.11
C ASP A 529 -32.10 6.68 0.26
N LEU A 530 -31.96 5.72 1.18
CA LEU A 530 -33.09 4.94 1.68
C LEU A 530 -34.13 5.83 2.37
N LEU A 531 -33.67 6.83 3.12
CA LEU A 531 -34.54 7.81 3.75
C LEU A 531 -35.28 8.66 2.71
N ALA A 532 -34.56 9.17 1.70
CA ALA A 532 -35.13 9.94 0.61
C ALA A 532 -36.20 9.14 -0.15
N GLN A 533 -35.92 7.86 -0.46
CA GLN A 533 -36.87 6.96 -1.11
C GLN A 533 -38.13 6.77 -0.26
N LYS A 534 -37.98 6.50 1.05
CA LYS A 534 -39.10 6.28 1.97
C LYS A 534 -39.96 7.53 2.18
N LEU A 535 -39.34 8.70 2.13
CA LEU A 535 -40.02 10.01 2.18
C LEU A 535 -40.57 10.46 0.82
N GLN A 536 -40.22 9.77 -0.27
CA GLN A 536 -40.50 10.20 -1.65
C GLN A 536 -40.02 11.63 -1.92
N ARG A 537 -38.79 11.92 -1.49
CA ARG A 537 -38.13 13.22 -1.66
C ARG A 537 -36.86 13.08 -2.47
N ASP A 538 -36.44 14.19 -3.07
CA ASP A 538 -35.18 14.27 -3.78
C ASP A 538 -34.00 14.02 -2.80
N PRO A 539 -33.07 13.09 -3.11
CA PRO A 539 -31.93 12.78 -2.24
C PRO A 539 -30.97 13.96 -2.00
N TRP A 540 -30.84 14.89 -2.95
CA TRP A 540 -30.09 16.12 -2.78
C TRP A 540 -30.75 17.05 -1.75
N GLU A 541 -32.08 17.19 -1.78
CA GLU A 541 -32.81 18.04 -0.83
C GLU A 541 -32.63 17.57 0.62
N ILE A 542 -32.69 16.24 0.83
CA ILE A 542 -32.48 15.65 2.16
C ILE A 542 -31.04 15.94 2.65
N ARG A 543 -30.04 15.80 1.79
CA ARG A 543 -28.63 16.11 2.14
C ARG A 543 -28.43 17.59 2.43
N TYR A 544 -28.91 18.46 1.56
CA TYR A 544 -28.75 19.90 1.69
C TYR A 544 -29.42 20.43 2.97
N LYS A 545 -30.63 19.93 3.28
CA LYS A 545 -31.37 20.30 4.50
C LYS A 545 -30.60 19.99 5.79
N ASN A 546 -29.89 18.87 5.81
CA ASN A 546 -29.24 18.36 7.03
C ASN A 546 -27.74 18.63 7.07
N ALA A 547 -27.16 19.20 6.00
CA ALA A 547 -25.75 19.50 5.91
C ALA A 547 -25.27 20.39 7.07
N LEU A 548 -24.09 20.09 7.61
CA LEU A 548 -23.44 20.92 8.63
C LEU A 548 -23.20 22.34 8.11
N GLU A 549 -23.28 23.31 9.02
CA GLU A 549 -23.02 24.73 8.79
C GLU A 549 -22.28 25.32 10.00
N PRO A 550 -21.63 26.49 9.86
CA PRO A 550 -21.09 27.21 11.02
C PRO A 550 -22.15 27.40 12.12
N GLY A 551 -21.78 27.09 13.36
CA GLY A 551 -22.67 27.09 14.52
C GLY A 551 -23.29 25.73 14.84
N LEU A 552 -23.27 24.77 13.93
CA LEU A 552 -23.73 23.40 14.17
C LEU A 552 -22.60 22.50 14.68
N SER A 553 -22.97 21.47 15.44
CA SER A 553 -22.03 20.51 16.02
C SER A 553 -21.97 19.19 15.24
N THR A 554 -20.76 18.63 15.15
CA THR A 554 -20.54 17.28 14.61
C THR A 554 -21.17 16.20 15.51
N GLY A 555 -21.00 14.93 15.14
CA GLY A 555 -21.44 13.80 15.95
C GLY A 555 -20.78 13.69 17.34
N THR A 556 -19.64 14.36 17.54
CA THR A 556 -18.93 14.40 18.82
C THR A 556 -19.25 15.63 19.65
N GLY A 557 -20.17 16.49 19.20
CA GLY A 557 -20.52 17.74 19.87
C GLY A 557 -19.57 18.90 19.57
N HIS A 558 -18.53 18.72 18.74
CA HIS A 558 -17.64 19.81 18.34
C HIS A 558 -18.39 20.79 17.44
N VAL A 559 -18.58 22.02 17.91
CA VAL A 559 -19.21 23.11 17.15
C VAL A 559 -18.24 23.66 16.11
N LEU A 560 -18.63 23.58 14.83
CA LEU A 560 -17.84 24.10 13.72
C LEU A 560 -18.06 25.61 13.61
N LYS A 561 -16.98 26.40 13.61
CA LYS A 561 -17.08 27.87 13.56
C LYS A 561 -16.88 28.45 12.15
N HIS A 562 -16.15 27.75 11.29
CA HIS A 562 -15.80 28.16 9.94
C HIS A 562 -15.34 26.93 9.13
N GLY A 563 -15.09 27.10 7.83
CA GLY A 563 -14.52 26.05 6.98
C GLY A 563 -15.47 24.90 6.64
N VAL A 564 -16.78 25.14 6.67
CA VAL A 564 -17.80 24.13 6.39
C VAL A 564 -18.33 24.30 4.97
N GLY A 565 -17.77 23.53 4.01
CA GLY A 565 -18.01 23.71 2.58
C GLY A 565 -19.07 22.78 1.96
N ILE A 566 -19.77 21.96 2.74
CA ILE A 566 -20.64 20.90 2.20
C ILE A 566 -21.82 21.46 1.39
N LYS A 567 -22.49 22.53 1.84
CA LYS A 567 -23.60 23.13 1.08
C LYS A 567 -23.15 23.75 -0.24
N ALA A 568 -22.06 24.52 -0.21
CA ALA A 568 -21.47 25.07 -1.43
C ALA A 568 -21.07 23.97 -2.42
N CYS A 569 -20.54 22.85 -1.93
CA CYS A 569 -20.24 21.69 -2.77
C CYS A 569 -21.51 21.07 -3.37
N LEU A 570 -22.57 20.88 -2.57
CA LEU A 570 -23.85 20.35 -3.04
C LEU A 570 -24.50 21.24 -4.09
N GLU A 571 -24.41 22.56 -3.96
CA GLU A 571 -24.93 23.53 -4.96
C GLU A 571 -24.22 23.38 -6.31
N GLU A 572 -22.89 23.27 -6.33
CA GLU A 572 -22.14 23.04 -7.58
C GLU A 572 -22.44 21.67 -8.19
N VAL A 573 -22.59 20.63 -7.35
CA VAL A 573 -23.02 19.30 -7.82
C VAL A 573 -24.41 19.36 -8.45
N LYS A 574 -25.35 20.10 -7.84
CA LYS A 574 -26.70 20.26 -8.39
C LYS A 574 -26.67 20.89 -9.78
N LYS A 575 -25.96 22.02 -9.94
CA LYS A 575 -25.77 22.67 -11.23
C LYS A 575 -25.20 21.71 -12.28
N TYR A 576 -24.24 20.89 -11.89
CA TYR A 576 -23.65 19.90 -12.79
C TYR A 576 -24.65 18.84 -13.23
N LEU A 577 -25.42 18.25 -12.30
CA LEU A 577 -26.42 17.22 -12.59
C LEU A 577 -27.60 17.76 -13.41
N GLU A 578 -28.00 19.01 -13.19
CA GLU A 578 -29.03 19.67 -14.00
C GLU A 578 -28.55 19.91 -15.44
N ALA A 579 -27.27 20.23 -15.62
CA ALA A 579 -26.66 20.38 -16.94
C ALA A 579 -26.32 19.05 -17.63
N HIS A 580 -26.18 17.96 -16.87
CA HIS A 580 -25.80 16.63 -17.34
C HIS A 580 -26.69 15.57 -16.69
N PRO A 581 -27.97 15.46 -17.09
CA PRO A 581 -28.86 14.45 -16.54
C PRO A 581 -28.29 13.05 -16.78
N LEU A 582 -28.19 12.26 -15.69
CA LEU A 582 -27.61 10.91 -15.64
C LEU A 582 -28.54 9.84 -16.21
#